data_AF-A0A4Y7RLC6-F1
#
_entry.id   AF-A0A4Y7RLC6-F1
#
_cell.length_a   1.000
_cell.length_b   1.000
_cell.length_c   1.000
_cell.angle_alpha   90.00
_cell.angle_beta   90.00
_cell.angle_gamma   90.00
#
_symmetry.space_group_name_H-M   'P 1'
#
loop_
_entity.id
_entity.type
_entity.pdbx_description
1 polymer ?
#
loop_
_entity_poly.entity_id
_entity_poly.type
_entity_poly.pdbx_seq_one_letter_code
_entity_poly.pdbx_strand_id
1 'polypeptide(L)' 'MCKIEYAGPFKDHLKSHIELKQAIGYKYVTEARHLKRFDQFTLEKYPNATSLTKEIVLDWCSKQPHEAQANQCARA' A
#
# COMPACT_ATOMS: atom_id res chain seq x y z
N MET A 1 19.05 -5.87 -3.51
CA MET A 1 17.90 -4.96 -3.32
C MET A 1 16.64 -5.78 -3.52
N CYS A 2 15.78 -5.90 -2.51
CA CYS A 2 14.51 -6.63 -2.66
C CYS A 2 13.60 -5.83 -3.61
N LYS A 3 13.48 -6.29 -4.86
CA LYS A 3 12.53 -5.76 -5.82
C LYS A 3 11.16 -6.30 -5.44
N ILE A 4 10.23 -5.41 -5.11
CA ILE A 4 8.85 -5.81 -4.80
C ILE A 4 8.08 -5.83 -6.11
N GLU A 5 7.50 -6.98 -6.41
CA GLU A 5 6.63 -7.17 -7.56
C GLU A 5 5.18 -6.91 -7.15
N TYR A 6 4.51 -6.09 -7.96
CA TYR A 6 3.11 -5.73 -7.84
C TYR A 6 2.34 -6.41 -8.97
N ALA A 7 1.18 -6.97 -8.66
CA ALA A 7 0.34 -7.72 -9.60
C ALA A 7 -1.06 -7.11 -9.75
N GLY A 8 -1.44 -6.21 -8.85
CA GLY A 8 -2.75 -5.55 -8.82
C GLY A 8 -2.96 -4.55 -9.96
N PRO A 9 -4.18 -4.01 -10.05
CA PRO A 9 -4.56 -3.03 -11.08
C PRO A 9 -3.68 -1.78 -11.08
N PHE A 10 -3.08 -1.43 -9.95
CA PHE A 10 -2.26 -0.22 -9.78
C PHE A 10 -0.75 -0.50 -9.87
N LYS A 11 -0.32 -1.70 -10.26
CA LYS A 11 1.09 -2.13 -10.23
C LYS A 11 2.07 -1.14 -10.86
N ASP A 12 1.72 -0.57 -12.01
CA ASP A 12 2.58 0.36 -12.74
C ASP A 12 2.74 1.68 -11.98
N HIS A 13 1.64 2.22 -11.44
CA HIS A 13 1.67 3.43 -10.62
C HIS A 13 2.47 3.23 -9.32
N LEU A 14 2.28 2.10 -8.64
CA LEU A 14 3.02 1.77 -7.41
C LEU A 14 4.52 1.67 -7.70
N LYS A 15 4.89 0.95 -8.77
CA LYS A 15 6.28 0.82 -9.20
C LYS A 15 6.91 2.17 -9.54
N SER A 16 6.26 2.98 -10.38
CA SER A 16 6.75 4.31 -10.73
C SER A 16 6.90 5.23 -9.53
N HIS A 17 6.00 5.14 -8.53
CA HIS A 17 6.13 5.91 -7.29
C HIS A 17 7.37 5.52 -6.49
N ILE A 18 7.63 4.22 -6.32
CA ILE A 18 8.82 3.73 -5.61
C ILE A 18 10.09 4.13 -6.36
N GLU A 19 10.12 3.93 -7.68
CA GLU A 19 11.28 4.28 -8.52
C GLU A 19 11.59 5.78 -8.46
N LEU A 20 10.56 6.64 -8.52
CA LEU A 20 10.73 8.09 -8.37
C LEU A 20 11.34 8.44 -7.01
N LYS A 21 10.83 7.83 -5.93
CA LYS A 21 11.32 8.09 -4.57
C LYS A 21 12.74 7.58 -4.35
N GLN A 22 13.10 6.47 -4.99
CA GLN A 22 14.46 5.95 -4.97
C GLN A 22 15.42 6.80 -5.80
N ALA A 23 14.98 7.30 -6.95
CA ALA A 23 15.79 8.17 -7.81
C ALA A 23 16.19 9.48 -7.11
N ILE A 24 15.33 10.01 -6.24
CA ILE A 24 15.62 11.22 -5.44
C ILE A 24 16.33 10.91 -4.10
N GLY A 25 16.80 9.67 -3.90
CA GLY A 25 17.68 9.29 -2.79
C GLY A 25 17.02 8.64 -1.58
N TYR A 26 15.70 8.40 -1.59
CA TYR A 26 15.06 7.68 -0.47
C TYR A 26 15.12 6.16 -0.65
N LYS A 27 15.34 5.41 0.45
CA LYS A 27 15.37 3.94 0.39
C LYS A 27 14.01 3.32 0.02
N TYR A 28 12.92 3.85 0.58
CA TYR A 28 11.52 3.44 0.33
C TYR A 28 11.22 1.93 0.44
N VAL A 29 12.04 1.15 1.16
CA VAL A 29 11.89 -0.31 1.28
C VAL A 29 10.68 -0.70 2.14
N THR A 30 10.42 0.04 3.22
CA THR A 30 9.26 -0.19 4.09
C THR A 30 7.97 0.21 3.40
N GLU A 31 7.98 1.36 2.73
CA GLU A 31 6.84 1.86 1.95
C GLU A 31 6.49 0.91 0.81
N ALA A 32 7.49 0.38 0.09
CA ALA A 32 7.26 -0.61 -0.94
C ALA A 32 6.53 -1.86 -0.40
N ARG A 33 6.80 -2.27 0.86
CA ARG A 33 6.06 -3.37 1.52
C ARG A 33 4.64 -2.97 1.89
N HIS A 34 4.41 -1.74 2.36
CA HIS A 34 3.06 -1.23 2.59
C HIS A 34 2.25 -1.18 1.29
N LEU A 35 2.83 -0.67 0.21
CA LEU A 35 2.21 -0.66 -1.10
C LEU A 35 1.94 -2.08 -1.62
N LYS A 36 2.73 -3.09 -1.23
CA LYS A 36 2.46 -4.48 -1.61
C LYS A 36 1.18 -5.00 -0.97
N ARG A 37 0.92 -4.64 0.29
CA ARG A 37 -0.34 -5.01 0.97
C ARG A 37 -1.53 -4.32 0.32
N PHE A 38 -1.36 -3.05 -0.06
CA PHE A 38 -2.38 -2.32 -0.81
C PHE A 38 -2.63 -2.96 -2.18
N ASP A 39 -1.58 -3.33 -2.90
CA ASP A 39 -1.67 -4.01 -4.20
C ASP A 39 -2.49 -5.31 -4.09
N GLN A 40 -2.18 -6.15 -3.08
CA GLN A 40 -2.93 -7.38 -2.80
C GLN A 40 -4.40 -7.10 -2.44
N PHE A 41 -4.67 -6.09 -1.61
CA PHE A 41 -6.03 -5.68 -1.27
C PHE A 41 -6.83 -5.27 -2.51
N THR A 42 -6.23 -4.46 -3.40
CA THR A 42 -6.90 -4.03 -4.63
C THR A 42 -7.06 -5.17 -5.64
N LEU A 43 -6.11 -6.12 -5.69
CA LEU A 43 -6.22 -7.31 -6.52
C LEU A 43 -7.40 -8.19 -6.08
N GLU A 44 -7.60 -8.35 -4.77
CA GLU A 44 -8.66 -9.22 -4.22
C GLU A 44 -10.04 -8.57 -4.32
N LYS A 45 -10.16 -7.29 -3.94
CA LYS A 45 -11.45 -6.60 -3.80
C LYS A 45 -11.87 -5.81 -5.04
N TYR A 46 -10.89 -5.34 -5.82
CA TYR A 46 -11.10 -4.44 -6.95
C TYR A 46 -10.26 -4.82 -8.19
N PRO A 47 -10.26 -6.10 -8.64
CA PRO A 47 -9.36 -6.55 -9.71
C PRO A 47 -9.53 -5.79 -11.03
N ASN A 48 -10.74 -5.26 -11.28
CA ASN A 48 -11.09 -4.52 -12.50
C ASN A 48 -11.03 -3.00 -12.33
N ALA A 49 -10.56 -2.49 -11.19
CA ALA A 49 -10.44 -1.05 -11.01
C ALA A 49 -9.40 -0.47 -11.96
N THR A 50 -9.78 0.52 -12.75
CA THR A 50 -8.89 1.22 -13.68
C THR A 50 -8.30 2.49 -13.06
N SER A 51 -8.83 2.95 -11.93
CA SER A 51 -8.45 4.19 -11.28
C SER A 51 -8.68 4.11 -9.78
N LEU A 52 -7.85 4.83 -9.02
CA LEU A 52 -7.94 4.89 -7.57
C LEU A 52 -9.13 5.75 -7.17
N THR A 53 -10.29 5.14 -6.94
CA THR A 53 -11.49 5.86 -6.52
C THR A 53 -11.47 6.14 -5.03
N LYS A 54 -12.28 7.12 -4.61
CA LYS A 54 -12.46 7.46 -3.19
C LYS A 54 -12.92 6.24 -2.38
N GLU A 55 -13.75 5.38 -2.96
CA GLU A 55 -14.26 4.17 -2.30
C GLU A 55 -13.12 3.19 -1.98
N ILE A 56 -12.21 2.94 -2.92
CA ILE A 56 -11.05 2.07 -2.70
C ILE A 56 -10.18 2.61 -1.56
N VAL A 57 -9.96 3.93 -1.54
CA VAL A 57 -9.17 4.59 -0.49
C VAL A 57 -9.88 4.52 0.86
N LEU A 58 -11.19 4.78 0.90
CA LEU A 58 -11.97 4.68 2.14
C LEU A 58 -11.99 3.25 2.67
N ASP A 59 -12.13 2.25 1.81
CA ASP A 59 -12.15 0.84 2.22
C ASP A 59 -10.77 0.37 2.69
N TRP A 60 -9.70 0.86 2.05
CA TRP A 60 -8.33 0.62 2.53
C TRP A 60 -8.04 1.29 3.87
N CYS A 61 -8.51 2.53 4.06
CA CYS A 61 -8.36 3.28 5.31
C CYS A 61 -9.38 2.88 6.39
N SER A 62 -10.41 2.10 6.04
CA SER A 62 -11.39 1.61 7.00
C SER A 62 -10.72 0.64 7.95
N LYS A 63 -11.00 0.81 9.25
CA LYS A 63 -10.41 0.00 10.33
C LYS A 63 -10.53 -1.49 10.00
N GLN A 64 -9.40 -2.19 9.99
CA GLN A 64 -9.44 -3.65 10.01
C GLN A 64 -10.05 -4.05 11.36
N PRO A 65 -11.11 -4.88 11.39
CA PRO A 65 -11.83 -5.22 12.62
C PRO A 65 -10.98 -6.00 13.67
N HIS A 66 -9.72 -6.28 13.35
CA HIS A 66 -8.75 -6.90 14.25
C HIS A 66 -7.61 -5.96 14.71
N GLU A 67 -7.67 -4.65 14.42
CA GLU A 67 -6.86 -3.67 15.15
C GLU A 67 -7.37 -3.60 16.59
N ALA A 68 -6.88 -4.50 17.44
CA ALA A 68 -7.03 -4.36 18.87
C ALA A 68 -6.50 -2.99 19.30
N GLN A 69 -7.24 -2.32 20.19
CA GLN A 69 -6.94 -1.05 20.86
C GLN A 69 -5.59 -1.03 21.65
N ALA A 70 -4.72 -2.03 21.48
CA ALA A 70 -3.68 -2.41 22.41
C ALA A 70 -2.31 -1.75 22.22
N ASN A 71 -2.18 -0.61 21.51
CA ASN A 71 -0.90 0.11 21.54
C ASN A 71 -0.99 1.65 21.64
N GLN A 72 -2.13 2.19 22.09
CA GLN A 72 -2.18 3.57 22.57
C GLN A 72 -2.07 3.60 24.10
N CYS A 73 -0.91 3.22 24.66
CA CYS A 73 -0.46 3.55 26.03
C CYS A 73 0.88 2.84 26.33
N ALA A 74 1.96 3.17 25.63
CA ALA A 74 3.32 2.80 26.05
C ALA A 74 4.37 3.74 25.44
N ARG A 75 4.18 5.04 25.58
CA ARG A 75 5.30 5.98 25.65
C ARG A 75 5.06 6.85 26.88
N ALA A 76 5.54 6.35 28.01
CA ALA A 76 5.81 7.15 29.19
C ALA A 76 6.99 8.09 28.92
#